data_AF-A0A0B8PKZ2-F1
#
_entry.id   AF-A0A0B8PKZ2-F1
#
_cell.length_a   1.000
_cell.length_b   1.000
_cell.length_c   1.000
_cell.angle_alpha   90.00
_cell.angle_beta   90.00
_cell.angle_gamma   90.00
#
_symmetry.space_group_name_H-M   'P 1'
#
loop_
_entity.id
_entity.type
_entity.pdbx_description
1 polymer ?
#
loop_
_entity_poly.entity_id
_entity_poly.type
_entity_poly.pdbx_seq_one_letter_code
_entity_poly.pdbx_strand_id
1 'polypeptide(L)'
;MFGYIFLIITASLVILNTAVASLAICTLALVRMLVPVDAVRRVSSTLANKVMWIWATINALILALFNRDVEWQIEGGEGLKMDGWYLMLSNHRSWTDIVVLCCVFKDRIPMPKFFLKQQLLYVPFLGMACWGLDMPLCVVTLASI
;
A
#
# COMPACT_ATOMS: atom_id res chain seq x y z
N MET A 1 27.88 -11.06 6.00
CA MET A 1 27.61 -10.43 7.31
C MET A 1 26.90 -9.08 7.18
N PHE A 2 27.35 -8.16 6.31
CA PHE A 2 26.69 -6.86 6.08
C PHE A 2 25.25 -6.94 5.54
N GLY A 3 24.89 -7.97 4.79
CA GLY A 3 23.53 -8.14 4.25
C GLY A 3 22.43 -8.21 5.32
N TYR A 4 22.70 -8.83 6.48
CA TYR A 4 21.74 -8.88 7.58
C TYR A 4 21.51 -7.50 8.22
N ILE A 5 22.55 -6.66 8.27
CA ILE A 5 22.46 -5.30 8.79
C ILE A 5 21.60 -4.45 7.85
N PHE A 6 21.85 -4.53 6.54
CA PHE A 6 21.02 -3.84 5.54
C PHE A 6 19.56 -4.32 5.56
N LEU A 7 19.33 -5.62 5.73
CA LEU A 7 17.99 -6.18 5.87
C LEU A 7 17.24 -5.57 7.08
N ILE A 8 17.88 -5.56 8.24
CA ILE A 8 17.28 -5.01 9.47
C ILE A 8 16.96 -3.53 9.29
N ILE A 9 17.92 -2.74 8.80
CA ILE A 9 17.72 -1.29 8.58
C ILE A 9 16.58 -1.05 7.59
N THR A 10 16.59 -1.74 6.45
CA THR A 10 15.58 -1.57 5.40
C THR A 10 14.19 -1.97 5.90
N ALA A 11 14.08 -3.12 6.59
CA ALA A 11 12.83 -3.56 7.17
C ALA A 11 12.30 -2.58 8.22
N SER A 12 13.15 -2.07 9.11
CA SER A 12 12.77 -1.06 10.10
C SER A 12 12.30 0.24 9.45
N LEU A 13 12.97 0.71 8.40
CA LEU A 13 12.54 1.91 7.67
C LEU A 13 11.19 1.72 6.97
N VAL A 14 10.97 0.57 6.33
CA VAL A 14 9.68 0.24 5.69
C VAL A 14 8.56 0.14 6.73
N ILE A 15 8.82 -0.50 7.87
CA ILE A 15 7.86 -0.60 8.98
C ILE A 15 7.51 0.80 9.52
N LEU A 16 8.52 1.64 9.77
CA LEU A 16 8.32 3.00 10.25
C LEU A 16 7.52 3.84 9.24
N ASN A 17 7.89 3.81 7.96
CA ASN A 17 7.16 4.49 6.90
C ASN A 17 5.70 4.03 6.83
N THR A 18 5.47 2.71 6.95
CA THR A 18 4.12 2.13 6.97
C THR A 18 3.32 2.55 8.20
N ALA A 19 3.94 2.61 9.37
CA ALA A 19 3.30 3.05 10.61
C ALA A 19 2.91 4.54 10.55
N VAL A 20 3.78 5.40 10.02
CA VAL A 20 3.50 6.83 9.85
C VAL A 20 2.38 7.05 8.83
N ALA A 21 2.44 6.36 7.68
CA ALA A 21 1.41 6.45 6.66
C ALA A 21 0.05 5.93 7.16
N SER A 22 0.04 4.79 7.87
CA SER A 22 -1.20 4.23 8.43
C SER A 22 -1.81 5.17 9.46
N LEU A 23 -1.00 5.81 10.32
CA LEU A 23 -1.48 6.80 11.28
C LEU A 23 -2.09 8.03 10.58
N ALA A 24 -1.44 8.55 9.54
CA ALA A 24 -1.95 9.66 8.75
C ALA A 24 -3.28 9.33 8.04
N ILE A 25 -3.44 8.09 7.56
CA ILE A 25 -4.71 7.66 6.96
C ILE A 25 -5.77 7.44 8.05
N CYS A 26 -5.41 6.92 9.22
CA CYS A 26 -6.32 6.79 10.34
C CYS A 26 -6.91 8.14 10.75
N THR A 27 -6.11 9.20 10.83
CA THR A 27 -6.63 10.53 11.18
C THR A 27 -7.60 11.06 10.12
N LEU A 28 -7.30 10.87 8.83
CA LEU A 28 -8.21 11.23 7.73
C LEU A 28 -9.51 10.42 7.77
N ALA A 29 -9.43 9.13 8.14
CA ALA A 29 -10.58 8.24 8.30
C ALA A 29 -11.46 8.67 9.48
N LEU A 30 -10.86 9.07 10.61
CA LEU A 30 -11.58 9.60 11.77
C LEU A 30 -12.30 10.91 11.44
N VAL A 31 -11.65 11.83 10.73
CA VAL A 31 -12.29 13.08 10.25
C VAL A 31 -13.47 12.77 9.34
N ARG A 32 -13.32 11.81 8.40
CA ARG A 32 -14.39 11.34 7.52
C ARG A 32 -15.55 10.70 8.28
N MET A 33 -15.28 10.04 9.41
CA MET A 33 -16.29 9.41 10.26
C MET A 33 -17.08 10.44 11.08
N LEU A 34 -16.41 11.47 11.59
CA LEU A 34 -17.04 12.51 12.41
C LEU A 34 -17.89 13.50 11.59
N VAL A 35 -17.53 13.75 10.33
CA VAL A 35 -18.20 14.74 9.48
C VAL A 35 -18.93 14.03 8.32
N PRO A 36 -20.27 13.88 8.37
CA PRO A 36 -21.05 13.18 7.36
C PRO A 36 -21.35 14.06 6.14
N VAL A 37 -20.33 14.73 5.59
CA VAL A 37 -20.46 15.60 4.41
C VAL A 37 -19.76 14.95 3.22
N ASP A 38 -20.46 14.84 2.09
CA ASP A 38 -19.94 14.18 0.89
C ASP A 38 -18.66 14.83 0.34
N ALA A 39 -18.53 16.15 0.45
CA ALA A 39 -17.31 16.86 0.09
C ALA A 39 -16.10 16.39 0.94
N VAL A 40 -16.29 16.24 2.26
CA VAL A 40 -15.24 15.77 3.17
C VAL A 40 -14.86 14.32 2.87
N ARG A 41 -15.84 13.46 2.55
CA ARG A 41 -15.58 12.08 2.12
C ARG A 41 -14.71 12.01 0.87
N ARG A 42 -15.02 12.81 -0.16
CA ARG A 42 -14.25 12.87 -1.42
C ARG A 42 -12.83 13.40 -1.19
N VAL A 43 -12.69 14.47 -0.42
CA VAL A 43 -11.38 15.06 -0.09
C VAL A 43 -10.54 14.08 0.73
N SER A 44 -11.13 13.47 1.77
CA SER A 44 -10.44 12.47 2.61
C SER A 44 -9.97 11.26 1.79
N SER A 45 -10.81 10.72 0.90
CA SER A 45 -10.41 9.62 0.00
C SER A 45 -9.27 10.03 -0.95
N THR A 46 -9.33 11.24 -1.52
CA THR A 46 -8.26 11.77 -2.38
C THR A 46 -6.96 11.95 -1.61
N LEU A 47 -7.02 12.48 -0.38
CA LEU A 47 -5.85 12.65 0.48
C LEU A 47 -5.28 11.30 0.92
N ALA A 48 -6.12 10.32 1.26
CA ALA A 48 -5.68 8.98 1.63
C ALA A 48 -4.93 8.30 0.47
N ASN A 49 -5.44 8.43 -0.76
CA ASN A 49 -4.74 7.95 -1.96
C ASN A 49 -3.39 8.68 -2.17
N LYS A 50 -3.33 10.00 -1.92
CA LYS A 50 -2.05 10.74 -1.96
C LYS A 50 -1.07 10.26 -0.89
N VAL A 51 -1.53 9.99 0.32
CA VAL A 51 -0.67 9.43 1.39
C VAL A 51 -0.14 8.06 0.98
N MET A 52 -0.97 7.20 0.37
CA MET A 52 -0.51 5.92 -0.17
C MET A 52 0.52 6.08 -1.30
N TRP A 53 0.33 7.07 -2.18
CA TRP A 53 1.31 7.38 -3.23
C TRP A 53 2.65 7.87 -2.64
N ILE A 54 2.61 8.70 -1.59
CA ILE A 54 3.81 9.14 -0.85
C ILE A 54 4.48 7.93 -0.19
N TRP A 55 3.72 7.07 0.48
CA TRP A 55 4.23 5.83 1.09
C TRP A 55 4.93 4.94 0.07
N ALA A 56 4.33 4.74 -1.11
CA ALA A 56 4.92 3.96 -2.21
C ALA A 56 6.21 4.62 -2.75
N THR A 57 6.24 5.95 -2.84
CA THR A 57 7.42 6.71 -3.29
C THR A 57 8.58 6.61 -2.30
N ILE A 58 8.31 6.71 -0.99
CA ILE A 58 9.33 6.55 0.05
C ILE A 58 9.86 5.12 0.05
N ASN A 59 9.01 4.10 -0.07
CA ASN A 59 9.48 2.72 -0.14
C ASN A 59 10.28 2.43 -1.42
N ALA A 60 9.90 3.02 -2.56
CA ALA A 60 10.68 2.93 -3.79
C ALA A 60 12.09 3.51 -3.59
N LEU A 61 12.20 4.66 -2.91
CA LEU A 61 13.48 5.28 -2.58
C LEU A 61 14.31 4.39 -1.64
N ILE A 62 13.70 3.82 -0.61
CA ILE A 62 14.36 2.88 0.30
C ILE A 62 14.91 1.69 -0.49
N LEU A 63 14.09 1.06 -1.35
CA LEU A 63 14.53 -0.06 -2.19
C LEU A 63 15.68 0.36 -3.12
N ALA A 64 15.59 1.50 -3.79
CA ALA A 64 16.64 1.98 -4.68
C ALA A 64 17.97 2.27 -3.94
N LEU A 65 17.90 2.73 -2.69
CA LEU A 65 19.09 3.06 -1.90
C LEU A 65 19.82 1.84 -1.34
N PHE A 66 19.07 0.86 -0.84
CA PHE A 66 19.62 -0.31 -0.14
C PHE A 66 19.78 -1.54 -1.04
N ASN A 67 19.04 -1.63 -2.14
CA ASN A 67 19.06 -2.75 -3.08
C ASN A 67 19.56 -2.30 -4.47
N ARG A 68 20.75 -1.68 -4.52
CA ARG A 68 21.33 -1.12 -5.75
C ARG A 68 21.59 -2.15 -6.86
N ASP A 69 21.80 -3.40 -6.50
CA ASP A 69 22.08 -4.49 -7.45
C ASP A 69 20.82 -5.13 -8.03
N VAL A 70 19.62 -4.63 -7.71
CA VAL A 70 18.37 -5.14 -8.27
C VAL A 70 18.16 -4.60 -9.67
N GLU A 71 18.28 -5.48 -10.66
CA GLU A 71 17.92 -5.19 -12.05
C GLU A 71 16.41 -5.38 -12.25
N TRP A 72 15.73 -4.29 -12.59
CA TRP A 72 14.29 -4.29 -12.86
C TRP A 72 14.04 -4.63 -14.31
N GLN A 73 13.54 -5.83 -14.58
CA GLN A 73 13.03 -6.23 -15.89
C GLN A 73 11.52 -6.06 -15.91
N ILE A 74 11.05 -4.97 -16.52
CA ILE A 74 9.63 -4.63 -16.61
C ILE A 74 9.26 -4.57 -18.09
N GLU A 75 8.43 -5.51 -18.53
CA GLU A 75 7.97 -5.59 -19.91
C GLU A 75 6.51 -5.12 -20.02
N GLY A 76 6.25 -4.22 -20.99
CA GLY A 76 4.92 -3.70 -21.27
C GLY A 76 4.45 -2.57 -20.34
N GLY A 77 3.14 -2.36 -20.30
CA GLY A 77 2.50 -1.34 -19.45
C GLY A 77 2.53 0.09 -20.01
N GLU A 78 2.84 0.27 -21.30
CA GLU A 78 2.84 1.57 -22.00
C GLU A 78 1.44 2.11 -22.28
N GLY A 79 0.44 1.21 -22.38
CA GLY A 79 -0.97 1.58 -22.60
C GLY A 79 -1.79 1.78 -21.32
N LEU A 80 -1.16 1.70 -20.14
CA LEU A 80 -1.85 1.89 -18.86
C LEU A 80 -2.13 3.38 -18.64
N LYS A 81 -3.33 3.68 -18.13
CA LYS A 81 -3.79 5.05 -17.91
C LYS A 81 -4.34 5.20 -16.49
N MET A 82 -4.23 6.41 -15.94
CA MET A 82 -4.73 6.74 -14.61
C MET A 82 -6.26 6.75 -14.48
N ASP A 83 -6.97 6.85 -15.61
CA ASP A 83 -8.44 6.88 -15.68
C ASP A 83 -9.06 5.50 -15.95
N GLY A 84 -8.24 4.46 -16.11
CA GLY A 84 -8.69 3.10 -16.41
C GLY A 84 -9.02 2.26 -15.17
N TRP A 85 -9.86 1.25 -15.37
CA TRP A 85 -10.16 0.21 -14.37
C TRP A 85 -9.40 -1.06 -14.72
N TYR A 86 -8.53 -1.50 -13.82
CA TYR A 86 -7.65 -2.64 -14.04
C TYR A 86 -7.82 -3.68 -12.94
N LEU A 87 -7.83 -4.96 -13.32
CA LEU A 87 -7.69 -6.08 -12.40
C LEU A 87 -6.23 -6.56 -12.44
N MET A 88 -5.49 -6.31 -11.37
CA MET A 88 -4.09 -6.73 -11.26
C MET A 88 -4.02 -8.14 -10.67
N LEU A 89 -3.43 -9.06 -11.41
CA LEU A 89 -3.15 -10.42 -10.97
C LEU A 89 -1.64 -10.61 -10.91
N SER A 90 -1.15 -11.09 -9.77
CA SER A 90 0.27 -11.38 -9.54
C SER A 90 0.38 -12.74 -8.86
N ASN A 91 1.49 -13.43 -9.11
CA ASN A 91 1.91 -14.48 -8.19
C ASN A 91 2.21 -13.84 -6.81
N HIS A 92 2.09 -14.64 -5.74
CA HIS A 92 2.48 -14.21 -4.40
C HIS A 92 3.73 -14.98 -3.97
N ARG A 93 4.85 -14.28 -3.90
CA ARG A 93 6.16 -14.85 -3.55
C ARG A 93 6.65 -14.31 -2.22
N SER A 94 6.30 -13.08 -1.88
CA SER A 94 6.83 -12.41 -0.71
C SER A 94 5.91 -11.32 -0.19
N TRP A 95 6.10 -10.94 1.07
CA TRP A 95 5.44 -9.75 1.62
C TRP A 95 5.84 -8.45 0.89
N THR A 96 7.03 -8.43 0.26
CA THR A 96 7.51 -7.26 -0.50
C THR A 96 6.74 -7.04 -1.80
N ASP A 97 5.95 -8.01 -2.26
CA ASP A 97 5.16 -7.91 -3.50
C ASP A 97 4.26 -6.66 -3.51
N ILE A 98 3.60 -6.34 -2.38
CA ILE A 98 2.73 -5.15 -2.28
C ILE A 98 3.53 -3.86 -2.50
N VAL A 99 4.71 -3.79 -1.90
CA VAL A 99 5.60 -2.62 -2.03
C VAL A 99 6.06 -2.50 -3.47
N VAL A 100 6.57 -3.59 -4.05
CA VAL A 100 7.07 -3.64 -5.42
C VAL A 100 5.98 -3.25 -6.43
N LEU A 101 4.80 -3.84 -6.32
CA LEU A 101 3.67 -3.52 -7.20
C LEU A 101 3.30 -2.05 -7.08
N CYS A 102 3.17 -1.52 -5.86
CA CYS A 102 2.92 -0.09 -5.68
C CYS A 102 4.04 0.77 -6.29
N CYS A 103 5.31 0.42 -6.12
CA CYS A 103 6.44 1.18 -6.65
C CYS A 103 6.45 1.23 -8.19
N VAL A 104 6.16 0.11 -8.86
CA VAL A 104 6.14 0.03 -10.33
C VAL A 104 4.92 0.73 -10.93
N PHE A 105 3.77 0.58 -10.28
CA PHE A 105 2.47 0.95 -10.85
C PHE A 105 1.90 2.30 -10.37
N LYS A 106 2.44 2.91 -9.30
CA LYS A 106 1.91 4.16 -8.70
C LYS A 106 1.73 5.33 -9.67
N ASP A 107 2.52 5.38 -10.75
CA ASP A 107 2.49 6.46 -11.74
C ASP A 107 1.88 6.02 -13.09
N ARG A 108 1.43 4.76 -13.21
CA ARG A 108 0.84 4.21 -14.44
C ARG A 108 -0.65 3.85 -14.33
N ILE A 109 -1.10 3.44 -13.15
CA ILE A 109 -2.49 3.08 -12.86
C ILE A 109 -2.97 3.77 -11.59
N PRO A 110 -4.30 3.94 -11.41
CA PRO A 110 -4.83 4.41 -10.14
C PRO A 110 -4.36 3.52 -8.99
N MET A 111 -4.22 4.11 -7.79
CA MET A 111 -3.66 3.44 -6.62
C MET A 111 -4.30 2.04 -6.43
N PRO A 112 -3.50 0.96 -6.46
CA PRO A 112 -4.05 -0.38 -6.42
C PRO A 112 -4.72 -0.65 -5.07
N LYS A 113 -5.92 -1.23 -5.14
CA LYS A 113 -6.63 -1.74 -3.97
C LYS A 113 -6.43 -3.24 -3.90
N PHE A 114 -5.90 -3.70 -2.76
CA PHE A 114 -5.63 -5.11 -2.54
C PHE A 114 -6.77 -5.78 -1.79
N PHE A 115 -7.01 -7.04 -2.11
CA PHE A 115 -7.83 -7.92 -1.27
C PHE A 115 -6.97 -8.38 -0.10
N LEU A 116 -7.30 -7.90 1.10
CA LEU A 116 -6.54 -8.16 2.32
C LEU A 116 -7.28 -9.16 3.21
N LYS A 117 -6.54 -9.96 3.98
CA LYS A 117 -7.15 -10.86 4.97
C LYS A 117 -7.78 -10.05 6.10
N GLN A 118 -8.96 -10.45 6.55
CA GLN A 118 -9.65 -9.80 7.68
C GLN A 118 -8.79 -9.74 8.96
N GLN A 119 -7.89 -10.70 9.17
CA GLN A 119 -6.97 -10.72 10.31
C GLN A 119 -6.08 -9.47 10.41
N LEU A 120 -5.85 -8.74 9.30
CA LEU A 120 -5.09 -7.49 9.32
C LEU A 120 -5.83 -6.36 10.07
N LEU A 121 -7.13 -6.50 10.34
CA LEU A 121 -7.87 -5.57 11.19
C LEU A 121 -7.32 -5.47 12.60
N TYR A 122 -6.73 -6.57 13.11
CA TYR A 122 -6.19 -6.62 14.46
C TYR A 122 -4.80 -5.98 14.58
N VAL A 123 -4.14 -5.66 13.46
CA VAL A 123 -2.87 -4.96 13.48
C VAL A 123 -3.14 -3.48 13.80
N PRO A 124 -2.48 -2.93 14.84
CA PRO A 124 -2.69 -1.55 15.25
C PRO A 124 -2.56 -0.58 14.07
N PHE A 125 -3.54 0.33 13.93
CA PHE A 125 -3.65 1.36 12.88
C PHE A 125 -3.86 0.83 11.45
N LEU A 126 -3.37 -0.37 11.12
CA LEU A 126 -3.48 -0.93 9.76
C LEU A 126 -4.94 -1.17 9.36
N GLY A 127 -5.75 -1.76 10.24
CA GLY A 127 -7.16 -2.02 9.97
C GLY A 127 -7.97 -0.77 9.64
N MET A 128 -7.81 0.29 10.45
CA MET A 128 -8.46 1.58 10.21
C MET A 128 -7.92 2.28 8.96
N ALA A 129 -6.62 2.17 8.67
CA ALA A 129 -6.04 2.71 7.45
C ALA A 129 -6.61 2.01 6.19
N CYS A 130 -6.74 0.68 6.21
CA CYS A 130 -7.37 -0.08 5.13
C CYS A 130 -8.84 0.34 4.93
N TRP A 131 -9.58 0.57 6.01
CA TRP A 131 -10.94 1.10 5.93
C TRP A 131 -10.97 2.53 5.34
N GLY A 132 -10.05 3.40 5.75
CA GLY A 132 -9.91 4.76 5.21
C GLY A 132 -9.59 4.81 3.71
N LEU A 133 -8.93 3.79 3.18
CA LEU A 133 -8.62 3.61 1.76
C LEU A 133 -9.72 2.90 0.96
N ASP A 134 -10.82 2.53 1.63
CA ASP A 134 -11.90 1.73 1.05
C ASP A 134 -11.33 0.43 0.41
N MET A 135 -10.41 -0.27 1.10
CA MET A 135 -9.85 -1.56 0.69
C MET A 135 -10.75 -2.74 1.11
N PRO A 136 -11.00 -3.72 0.23
CA PRO A 136 -11.81 -4.89 0.56
C PRO A 136 -11.07 -5.86 1.48
N LEU A 137 -11.71 -6.22 2.59
CA LEU A 137 -11.22 -7.23 3.54
C LEU A 137 -12.00 -8.53 3.38
N CYS A 138 -11.27 -9.62 3.13
CA CYS A 138 -11.84 -10.94 2.91
C CYS A 138 -11.86 -11.75 4.20
N VAL A 139 -13.05 -12.24 4.55
CA VAL A 139 -13.22 -13.28 5.57
C VAL A 139 -12.72 -14.58 4.95
N VAL A 140 -11.59 -15.10 5.42
CA VAL A 140 -11.20 -16.46 5.11
C VAL A 140 -11.87 -17.34 6.16
N THR A 141 -13.12 -17.72 5.93
CA THR A 141 -13.74 -18.79 6.69
C THR A 141 -12.95 -20.06 6.34
N LEU A 142 -12.24 -20.62 7.32
CA LEU A 142 -11.75 -21.98 7.28
C LEU A 142 -12.95 -22.94 7.31
N ALA A 143 -13.75 -22.95 6.24
CA ALA A 143 -14.61 -24.06 5.93
C ALA A 143 -13.74 -25.03 5.13
N SER A 144 -13.07 -25.91 5.87
CA SER A 144 -12.66 -27.26 5.47
C SER A 144 -12.40 -27.48 3.97
N ILE A 145 -11.13 -27.37 3.57
CA ILE A 145 -10.55 -28.23 2.53
C ILE A 145 -9.76 -29.31 3.26
#